data_AF-X0XPG1-F1
#
_entry.id   AF-X0XPG1-F1
#
_cell.length_a   1.000
_cell.length_b   1.000
_cell.length_c   1.000
_cell.angle_alpha   90.00
_cell.angle_beta   90.00
_cell.angle_gamma   90.00
#
_symmetry.space_group_name_H-M   'P 1'
#
loop_
_entity.id
_entity.type
_entity.pdbx_description
1 polymer ?
#
loop_
_entity_poly.entity_id
_entity_poly.type
_entity_poly.pdbx_seq_one_letter_code
_entity_poly.pdbx_strand_id
1 'polypeptide(L)' 'AARQGYGVALGNPFEVQEDLRQGRLVRLLERTVPESHNYYLLTDQPERQSLRARLFEEWIKEVVAENTPHPGRLY' A
#
# COMPACT_ATOMS: atom_id res chain seq x y z
N ALA A 1 5.93 -11.92 -14.41
CA ALA A 1 7.34 -11.82 -14.87
C ALA A 1 8.34 -11.88 -13.71
N ALA A 2 8.43 -10.86 -12.84
CA ALA A 2 9.43 -10.84 -11.75
C ALA A 2 9.32 -12.04 -10.77
N ARG A 3 8.10 -12.38 -10.31
CA ARG A 3 7.84 -13.58 -9.48
C ARG A 3 8.25 -14.91 -10.13
N GLN A 4 8.35 -14.94 -11.45
CA GLN A 4 8.74 -16.12 -12.24
C GLN A 4 10.23 -16.10 -12.62
N GLY A 5 11.00 -15.11 -12.14
CA GLY A 5 12.43 -15.00 -12.41
C GLY A 5 12.79 -14.41 -13.79
N TYR A 6 11.83 -13.87 -14.53
CA TYR A 6 12.08 -13.33 -15.88
C TYR A 6 12.68 -11.92 -15.91
N GLY A 7 13.07 -11.36 -14.76
CA GLY A 7 13.74 -10.06 -14.67
C GLY A 7 13.27 -9.19 -13.51
N VAL A 8 13.56 -7.90 -13.62
CA VAL A 8 13.29 -6.86 -12.62
C VAL A 8 12.00 -6.10 -12.94
N ALA A 9 11.23 -5.74 -11.93
CA ALA A 9 10.06 -4.89 -12.06
C ALA A 9 10.05 -3.79 -11.00
N LEU A 10 9.46 -2.64 -11.33
CA LEU A 10 8.99 -1.69 -10.32
C LEU A 10 7.67 -2.22 -9.77
N GLY A 11 7.60 -2.38 -8.45
CA GLY A 11 6.41 -2.87 -7.76
C GLY A 11 5.96 -1.88 -6.70
N ASN A 12 4.66 -1.69 -6.61
CA ASN A 12 4.07 -0.91 -5.52
C ASN A 12 4.27 -1.69 -4.20
N PRO A 13 4.72 -1.04 -3.11
CA PRO A 13 4.92 -1.69 -1.82
C PRO A 13 3.74 -2.55 -1.36
N PHE A 14 2.50 -2.08 -1.55
CA PHE A 14 1.29 -2.83 -1.16
C PHE A 14 1.12 -4.15 -1.91
N GLU A 15 1.63 -4.26 -3.13
CA GLU A 15 1.49 -5.46 -3.96
C GLU A 15 2.62 -6.47 -3.76
N VAL A 16 3.79 -6.00 -3.32
CA VAL A 16 5.02 -6.82 -3.24
C VAL A 16 5.47 -7.11 -1.81
N GLN A 17 4.90 -6.46 -0.79
CA GLN A 17 5.30 -6.61 0.60
C GLN A 17 5.34 -8.07 1.05
N GLU A 18 4.32 -8.85 0.73
CA GLU A 18 4.26 -10.25 1.14
C GLU A 18 5.30 -11.11 0.43
N ASP A 19 5.58 -10.86 -0.85
CA ASP A 19 6.63 -11.58 -1.57
C ASP A 19 8.03 -11.23 -1.09
N LEU A 20 8.25 -9.97 -0.70
CA LEU A 20 9.49 -9.53 -0.06
C LEU A 20 9.65 -10.21 1.31
N ARG A 21 8.58 -10.22 2.13
CA ARG A 21 8.58 -10.87 3.46
C ARG A 21 8.85 -12.36 3.36
N GLN A 22 8.34 -13.01 2.33
CA GLN A 22 8.51 -14.46 2.09
C GLN A 22 9.79 -14.79 1.30
N GLY A 23 10.60 -13.80 0.93
CA GLY A 23 11.83 -14.00 0.15
C GLY A 23 11.60 -14.46 -1.29
N ARG A 24 10.37 -14.40 -1.80
CA ARG A 24 10.04 -14.69 -3.20
C ARG A 24 10.46 -13.57 -4.14
N LEU A 25 10.53 -12.35 -3.62
CA LEU A 25 11.14 -11.20 -4.27
C LEU A 25 12.24 -10.64 -3.38
N VAL A 26 13.18 -9.93 -3.99
CA VAL A 26 14.22 -9.15 -3.30
C VAL A 26 14.22 -7.73 -3.83
N ARG A 27 14.45 -6.76 -2.95
CA ARG A 27 14.59 -5.36 -3.32
C ARG A 27 15.99 -5.13 -3.87
N LEU A 28 16.10 -4.64 -5.11
CA LEU A 28 17.39 -4.42 -5.77
C LEU A 28 17.98 -3.03 -5.52
N LEU A 29 17.15 -2.01 -5.27
CA LEU A 29 17.59 -0.64 -5.10
C LEU A 29 16.95 -0.03 -3.84
N GLU A 30 17.75 0.72 -3.08
CA GLU A 30 17.27 1.48 -1.91
C GLU A 30 16.48 2.74 -2.30
N ARG A 31 16.62 3.20 -3.56
CA ARG A 31 15.87 4.35 -4.05
C ARG A 31 14.47 3.95 -4.49
N THR A 32 13.47 4.65 -3.97
CA THR A 32 12.08 4.57 -4.44
C THR A 32 11.81 5.68 -5.44
N VAL A 33 11.06 5.39 -6.50
CA VAL A 33 10.44 6.42 -7.32
C VAL A 33 9.18 6.88 -6.58
N PRO A 34 9.01 8.18 -6.28
CA PRO A 34 7.79 8.68 -5.65
C PRO A 34 6.61 8.32 -6.54
N GLU A 35 5.68 7.56 -5.99
CA GLU A 35 4.48 7.17 -6.71
C GLU A 35 3.46 8.29 -6.56
N SER A 36 3.01 8.87 -7.69
CA SER A 36 1.99 9.93 -7.70
C SER A 36 0.57 9.40 -7.43
N HIS A 37 0.42 8.09 -7.20
CA HIS A 37 -0.88 7.44 -7.05
C HIS A 37 -1.40 7.64 -5.63
N ASN A 38 -2.27 8.64 -5.50
CA ASN A 38 -3.08 8.82 -4.33
C ASN A 38 -4.17 7.73 -4.32
N TYR A 39 -4.15 6.84 -3.34
CA TYR A 39 -5.28 5.95 -3.08
C TYR A 39 -6.41 6.77 -2.46
N TYR A 40 -7.59 6.74 -3.09
CA TYR A 40 -8.76 7.47 -2.61
C TYR A 40 -9.80 6.50 -2.05
N LEU A 41 -10.30 6.79 -0.86
CA LEU A 41 -11.51 6.17 -0.35
C LEU A 41 -12.71 6.99 -0.83
N LEU A 42 -13.52 6.42 -1.70
CA LEU A 42 -14.75 7.05 -2.18
C LEU A 42 -15.92 6.62 -1.29
N THR A 43 -16.60 7.60 -0.73
CA THR A 43 -17.75 7.40 0.14
C THR A 43 -18.90 8.32 -0.27
N ASP A 44 -20.12 7.98 0.15
CA ASP A 44 -21.22 8.95 0.11
C ASP A 44 -20.96 10.09 1.13
N GLN A 45 -21.75 11.16 1.04
CA GLN A 45 -21.72 12.26 1.99
C GLN A 45 -21.95 11.74 3.42
N PRO A 46 -21.28 12.30 4.45
CA PRO A 46 -21.36 11.79 5.83
C PRO A 46 -22.78 11.53 6.31
N GLU A 47 -23.74 12.37 5.95
CA GLU A 47 -25.15 12.32 6.34
C GLU A 47 -25.88 11.09 5.75
N ARG A 48 -25.41 10.56 4.62
CA ARG A 48 -25.98 9.42 3.90
C ARG A 48 -25.28 8.09 4.22
N GLN A 49 -24.14 8.15 4.90
CA GLN A 49 -23.43 6.94 5.30
C GLN A 49 -24.14 6.22 6.44
N SER A 50 -24.27 4.90 6.29
CA SER A 50 -24.67 4.04 7.42
C SER A 50 -23.61 4.06 8.53
N LEU A 51 -24.01 3.75 9.76
CA LEU A 51 -23.08 3.61 10.89
C LEU A 51 -21.95 2.61 10.59
N ARG A 52 -22.26 1.50 9.92
CA ARG A 52 -21.26 0.48 9.54
C ARG A 52 -20.23 1.02 8.56
N ALA A 53 -20.67 1.84 7.61
CA ALA A 53 -19.77 2.46 6.63
C ALA A 53 -18.82 3.46 7.31
N ARG A 54 -19.32 4.27 8.25
CA ARG A 54 -18.49 5.19 9.04
C ARG A 54 -17.44 4.47 9.87
N LEU A 55 -17.84 3.42 10.59
CA LEU A 55 -16.90 2.61 11.38
C LEU A 55 -15.83 1.95 10.51
N PHE A 56 -16.21 1.47 9.32
CA PHE A 56 -15.25 0.91 8.37
C PHE A 56 -14.32 1.98 7.80
N GLU A 57 -14.84 3.17 7.47
CA GLU A 57 -14.06 4.31 6.99
C GLU A 57 -13.01 4.75 8.03
N GLU A 58 -13.38 4.81 9.30
CA GLU A 58 -12.45 5.11 10.40
C GLU A 58 -11.38 4.03 10.51
N TRP A 59 -11.79 2.77 10.62
CA TRP A 59 -10.88 1.64 10.76
C TRP A 59 -9.90 1.51 9.58
N ILE A 60 -10.36 1.61 8.34
CA ILE A 60 -9.49 1.46 7.17
C ILE A 60 -8.46 2.59 7.08
N LYS A 61 -8.82 3.82 7.50
CA LYS A 61 -7.88 4.94 7.58
C LYS A 61 -6.78 4.70 8.61
N GLU A 62 -7.13 4.13 9.77
CA GLU A 62 -6.14 3.74 10.79
C GLU A 62 -5.19 2.66 10.26
N VAL A 63 -5.74 1.58 9.69
CA VAL A 63 -4.94 0.49 9.13
C VAL A 63 -4.00 0.98 8.03
N VAL A 64 -4.48 1.84 7.14
CA VAL A 64 -3.64 2.40 6.07
C VAL A 64 -2.60 3.36 6.64
N ALA A 65 -2.91 4.17 7.65
CA ALA A 65 -1.94 5.06 8.28
C ALA A 65 -0.79 4.28 8.94
N GLU A 66 -1.09 3.13 9.57
CA GLU A 66 -0.08 2.23 10.15
C GLU A 66 0.78 1.54 9.08
N ASN A 67 0.19 1.19 7.93
CA ASN A 67 0.86 0.42 6.87
C ASN A 67 1.44 1.29 5.74
N THR A 68 1.21 2.61 5.76
CA THR A 68 1.82 3.54 4.80
C THR A 68 3.29 3.71 5.16
N PRO A 69 4.24 3.31 4.28
CA PRO A 69 5.65 3.58 4.53
C PRO A 69 5.85 5.09 4.62
N HIS A 70 6.34 5.59 5.75
CA HIS A 70 6.71 6.99 5.87
C HIS A 70 7.77 7.34 4.81
N PRO A 71 7.64 8.46 4.08
CA PRO A 71 8.61 8.88 3.05
C PRO A 71 10.02 9.23 3.60
N GLY A 72 10.31 8.94 4.87
CA GLY A 72 11.60 9.20 5.51
C GLY A 72 12.02 8.21 6.61
N ARG A 73 11.30 7.10 6.83
CA ARG A 73 11.78 6.05 7.75
C ARG A 73 12.15 4.81 6.96
N LEU A 74 13.45 4.75 6.69
CA LEU A 74 14.18 3.58 6.21
C LEU A 74 14.02 2.46 7.25
N TYR A 75 13.66 1.26 6.78
CA TYR A 75 13.93 0.02 7.50
C TYR A 75 15.43 -0.29 7.43
#